data_AF-A0A1A7X284-F1
#
_entry.id   AF-A0A1A7X284-F1
#
_cell.length_a   1.000
_cell.length_b   1.000
_cell.length_c   1.000
_cell.angle_alpha   90.00
_cell.angle_beta   90.00
_cell.angle_gamma   90.00
#
_symmetry.space_group_name_H-M   'P 1'
#
loop_
_entity.id
_entity.type
_entity.pdbx_description
1 polymer ?
#
loop_
_entity_poly.entity_id
_entity_poly.type
_entity_poly.pdbx_seq_one_letter_code
_entity_poly.pdbx_strand_id
1 'polypeptide(L)'
;MKREAGEEPLFSSEELLGLAPQSYGHTLDVKMIISRLTDGSRFQEFKARYATTLVTGFAKIHGHLVGIVANNGVLSYGAALKGSHFVQLCDQRDVPLIFLQNTAPAAALTLSTEQAAANSNCLKAQGSMMSAVACASVPKITVVIGGCHGADSYAMCGRAFDPNFLFLWPNARVSLTAPGHAASLLPPDEVQQEENLNERLKEESSAFFSSSRMWDDGVVLPQDTRKVLRDSLDIIKQQRRQLSTEKQRSVVLRL
;
A
#
# COMPACT_ATOMS: atom_id res chain seq x y z
N MET A 1 21.42 11.74 20.02
CA MET A 1 20.06 12.27 20.27
C MET A 1 19.23 11.14 20.89
N LYS A 2 18.85 11.26 22.17
CA LYS A 2 18.05 10.27 22.90
C LYS A 2 16.68 10.14 22.22
N ARG A 3 16.21 8.92 22.01
CA ARG A 3 14.88 8.59 21.46
C ARG A 3 13.83 9.03 22.48
N GLU A 4 12.90 9.91 22.11
CA GLU A 4 11.62 9.95 22.82
C GLU A 4 10.96 8.59 22.62
N ALA A 5 10.66 7.87 23.71
CA ALA A 5 9.94 6.62 23.62
C ALA A 5 8.61 6.90 22.89
N GLY A 6 8.36 6.17 21.80
CA GLY A 6 7.12 6.32 21.05
C GLY A 6 5.93 6.06 21.97
N GLU A 7 4.94 6.93 21.93
CA GLU A 7 3.70 6.75 22.69
C GLU A 7 2.90 5.59 22.10
N GLU A 8 2.40 4.71 22.95
CA GLU A 8 1.52 3.63 22.50
C GLU A 8 0.22 4.21 21.90
N PRO A 9 -0.41 3.50 20.93
CA PRO A 9 -1.70 3.92 20.40
C PRO A 9 -2.78 3.83 21.48
N LEU A 10 -3.84 4.63 21.35
CA LEU A 10 -4.99 4.61 22.25
C LEU A 10 -5.82 3.33 22.14
N PHE A 11 -5.72 2.65 21.00
CA PHE A 11 -6.46 1.42 20.68
C PHE A 11 -5.51 0.23 20.58
N SER A 12 -5.97 -0.94 21.04
CA SER A 12 -5.17 -2.17 21.03
C SER A 12 -4.90 -2.64 19.59
N SER A 13 -3.69 -3.17 19.35
CA SER A 13 -3.36 -3.81 18.07
C SER A 13 -4.12 -5.12 17.84
N GLU A 14 -4.60 -5.77 18.91
CA GLU A 14 -5.41 -7.00 18.81
C GLU A 14 -6.73 -6.77 18.06
N GLU A 15 -7.28 -5.56 18.14
CA GLU A 15 -8.50 -5.17 17.43
C GLU A 15 -8.30 -5.16 15.91
N LEU A 16 -7.06 -5.11 15.40
CA LEU A 16 -6.77 -5.19 13.97
C LEU A 16 -7.23 -6.52 13.35
N LEU A 17 -7.29 -7.60 14.14
CA LEU A 17 -7.85 -8.87 13.67
C LEU A 17 -9.32 -8.74 13.26
N GLY A 18 -10.10 -7.97 14.02
CA GLY A 18 -11.53 -7.74 13.75
C GLY A 18 -11.77 -6.74 12.62
N LEU A 19 -10.76 -5.93 12.27
CA LEU A 19 -10.84 -4.96 11.17
C LEU A 19 -10.39 -5.55 9.83
N ALA A 20 -9.74 -6.71 9.81
CA ALA A 20 -9.34 -7.36 8.56
C ALA A 20 -10.59 -7.80 7.76
N PRO A 21 -10.81 -7.25 6.55
CA PRO A 21 -12.02 -7.55 5.78
C PRO A 21 -12.08 -9.03 5.40
N GLN A 22 -13.21 -9.68 5.71
CA GLN A 22 -13.50 -11.05 5.29
C GLN A 22 -13.90 -11.13 3.81
N SER A 23 -14.51 -10.07 3.27
CA SER A 23 -14.87 -9.96 1.86
C SER A 23 -14.55 -8.56 1.34
N TYR A 24 -14.14 -8.50 0.07
CA TYR A 24 -13.72 -7.28 -0.63
C TYR A 24 -14.89 -6.39 -1.08
N GLY A 25 -16.12 -6.79 -0.78
CA GLY A 25 -17.32 -5.98 -1.02
C GLY A 25 -17.61 -4.97 0.11
N HIS A 26 -16.97 -5.12 1.27
CA HIS A 26 -17.17 -4.21 2.40
C HIS A 26 -16.12 -3.11 2.43
N THR A 27 -16.58 -1.88 2.59
CA THR A 27 -15.71 -0.73 2.81
C THR A 27 -15.36 -0.65 4.30
N LEU A 28 -14.07 -0.65 4.59
CA LEU A 28 -13.54 -0.43 5.94
C LEU A 28 -12.97 0.99 5.97
N ASP A 29 -13.33 1.78 7.00
CA ASP A 29 -12.64 3.04 7.23
C ASP A 29 -11.19 2.77 7.64
N VAL A 30 -10.27 3.02 6.71
CA VAL A 30 -8.84 2.76 6.91
C VAL A 30 -8.24 3.58 8.07
N LYS A 31 -8.90 4.65 8.50
CA LYS A 31 -8.49 5.42 9.69
C LYS A 31 -8.56 4.58 10.96
N MET A 32 -9.45 3.58 11.03
CA MET A 32 -9.48 2.64 12.15
C MET A 32 -8.17 1.85 12.23
N ILE A 33 -7.62 1.40 11.10
CA ILE A 33 -6.32 0.74 11.07
C ILE A 33 -5.21 1.73 11.44
N ILE A 34 -5.18 2.92 10.83
CA ILE A 34 -4.16 3.94 11.10
C ILE A 34 -4.09 4.32 12.59
N SER A 35 -5.24 4.47 13.25
CA SER A 35 -5.30 4.82 14.68
C SER A 35 -4.63 3.79 15.60
N ARG A 36 -4.57 2.50 15.19
CA ARG A 36 -3.91 1.41 15.93
C ARG A 36 -2.43 1.27 15.58
N LEU A 37 -1.99 1.85 14.46
CA LEU A 37 -0.60 1.82 14.02
C LEU A 37 0.22 3.02 14.46
N THR A 38 -0.42 4.15 14.78
CA THR A 38 0.24 5.45 15.00
C THR A 38 0.41 5.81 16.48
N ASP A 39 1.45 6.56 16.83
CA ASP A 39 1.77 6.94 18.21
C ASP A 39 0.69 7.86 18.79
N GLY A 40 0.13 7.49 19.95
CA GLY A 40 -1.00 8.19 20.57
C GLY A 40 -2.24 8.25 19.68
N SER A 41 -2.35 7.36 18.67
CA SER A 41 -3.40 7.37 17.65
C SER A 41 -3.53 8.72 16.90
N ARG A 42 -2.45 9.50 16.85
CA ARG A 42 -2.44 10.83 16.21
C ARG A 42 -2.13 10.71 14.73
N PHE A 43 -2.99 11.32 13.92
CA PHE A 43 -2.86 11.38 12.48
C PHE A 43 -3.19 12.77 11.97
N GLN A 44 -2.20 13.44 11.36
CA GLN A 44 -2.41 14.73 10.72
C GLN A 44 -2.77 14.51 9.25
N GLU A 45 -4.05 14.48 8.97
CA GLU A 45 -4.56 14.21 7.62
C GLU A 45 -4.26 15.36 6.66
N PHE A 46 -3.64 15.03 5.53
CA PHE A 46 -3.41 15.93 4.41
C PHE A 46 -4.63 15.92 3.49
N LYS A 47 -5.13 17.11 3.14
CA LYS A 47 -6.28 17.27 2.22
C LYS A 47 -7.48 16.39 2.63
N ALA A 48 -7.85 16.41 3.91
CA ALA A 48 -8.92 15.57 4.47
C ALA A 48 -10.27 15.68 3.74
N ARG A 49 -10.60 16.87 3.23
CA ARG A 49 -11.87 17.15 2.52
C ARG A 49 -11.80 16.95 1.00
N TYR A 50 -10.66 16.56 0.46
CA TYR A 50 -10.46 16.35 -0.98
C TYR A 50 -10.12 14.89 -1.24
N ALA A 51 -10.83 14.27 -2.18
CA ALA A 51 -10.67 12.88 -2.58
C ALA A 51 -10.55 11.91 -1.38
N THR A 52 -11.67 11.67 -0.70
CA THR A 52 -11.76 10.87 0.53
C THR A 52 -11.54 9.38 0.34
N THR A 53 -11.45 8.90 -0.90
CA THR A 53 -11.16 7.49 -1.24
C THR A 53 -9.68 7.14 -1.08
N LEU A 54 -8.80 8.14 -0.90
CA LEU A 54 -7.41 7.96 -0.52
C LEU A 54 -7.09 8.84 0.70
N VAL A 55 -6.76 8.19 1.80
CA VAL A 55 -6.36 8.85 3.04
C VAL A 55 -4.86 9.05 3.00
N THR A 56 -4.41 10.30 3.15
CA THR A 56 -2.99 10.64 3.19
C THR A 56 -2.72 11.52 4.40
N GLY A 57 -1.58 11.36 5.05
CA GLY A 57 -1.26 12.23 6.18
C GLY A 57 0.01 11.83 6.91
N PHE A 58 0.42 12.67 7.84
CA PHE A 58 1.61 12.47 8.64
C PHE A 58 1.27 11.83 9.98
N ALA A 59 2.11 10.91 10.42
CA ALA A 59 2.02 10.29 11.73
C ALA A 59 3.40 9.99 12.29
N LYS A 60 3.44 9.53 13.54
CA LYS A 60 4.63 8.89 14.10
C LYS A 60 4.36 7.42 14.36
N ILE A 61 5.35 6.56 14.14
CA ILE A 61 5.34 5.15 14.52
C ILE A 61 6.63 4.87 15.30
N HIS A 62 6.49 4.55 16.58
CA HIS A 62 7.60 4.36 17.52
C HIS A 62 8.64 5.51 17.50
N GLY A 63 8.15 6.75 17.36
CA GLY A 63 8.91 7.98 17.29
C GLY A 63 9.42 8.38 15.89
N HIS A 64 9.27 7.54 14.87
CA HIS A 64 9.65 7.86 13.49
C HIS A 64 8.54 8.62 12.79
N LEU A 65 8.83 9.80 12.23
CA LEU A 65 7.90 10.53 11.38
C LEU A 65 7.72 9.77 10.07
N VAL A 66 6.47 9.51 9.68
CA VAL A 66 6.10 8.79 8.47
C VAL A 66 4.96 9.48 7.75
N GLY A 67 4.95 9.36 6.41
CA GLY A 67 3.82 9.72 5.57
C GLY A 67 3.03 8.46 5.23
N ILE A 68 1.76 8.42 5.58
CA ILE A 68 0.88 7.28 5.30
C ILE A 68 0.03 7.60 4.07
N VAL A 69 -0.04 6.68 3.13
CA VAL A 69 -0.91 6.69 1.94
C VAL A 69 -1.76 5.43 1.98
N ALA A 70 -3.06 5.57 2.15
CA ALA A 70 -3.94 4.44 2.47
C ALA A 70 -5.23 4.47 1.63
N ASN A 71 -5.56 3.35 1.00
CA ASN A 71 -6.81 3.23 0.25
C ASN A 71 -8.01 3.15 1.21
N ASN A 72 -9.06 3.89 0.87
CA ASN A 72 -10.35 3.87 1.54
C ASN A 72 -11.49 3.70 0.50
N GLY A 73 -11.16 3.19 -0.69
CA GLY A 73 -12.03 3.09 -1.85
C GLY A 73 -11.23 3.12 -3.17
N VAL A 74 -11.94 3.38 -4.27
CA VAL A 74 -11.36 3.42 -5.63
C VAL A 74 -10.37 4.59 -5.78
N LEU A 75 -9.26 4.35 -6.49
CA LEU A 75 -8.27 5.36 -6.82
C LEU A 75 -8.77 6.28 -7.96
N SER A 76 -9.65 7.21 -7.60
CA SER A 76 -10.19 8.24 -8.50
C SER A 76 -9.13 9.24 -8.98
N TYR A 77 -9.46 10.02 -10.01
CA TYR A 77 -8.63 11.13 -10.50
C TYR A 77 -8.14 12.06 -9.38
N GLY A 78 -9.05 12.51 -8.50
CA GLY A 78 -8.70 13.38 -7.38
C GLY A 78 -7.79 12.69 -6.37
N ALA A 79 -8.02 11.40 -6.12
CA ALA A 79 -7.21 10.61 -5.20
C ALA A 79 -5.78 10.43 -5.72
N ALA A 80 -5.61 10.15 -7.00
CA ALA A 80 -4.30 10.05 -7.62
C ALA A 80 -3.51 11.37 -7.59
N LEU A 81 -4.16 12.51 -7.88
CA LEU A 81 -3.51 13.83 -7.74
C LEU A 81 -3.12 14.16 -6.29
N LYS A 82 -3.99 13.80 -5.33
CA LYS A 82 -3.70 13.96 -3.90
C LYS A 82 -2.51 13.10 -3.48
N GLY A 83 -2.49 11.84 -3.89
CA GLY A 83 -1.39 10.90 -3.65
C GLY A 83 -0.08 11.39 -4.25
N SER A 84 -0.08 11.77 -5.53
CA SER A 84 1.11 12.30 -6.24
C SER A 84 1.71 13.50 -5.51
N HIS A 85 0.89 14.49 -5.13
CA HIS A 85 1.36 15.65 -4.36
C HIS A 85 1.90 15.21 -2.99
N PHE A 86 1.19 14.36 -2.26
CA PHE A 86 1.62 13.94 -0.94
C PHE A 86 2.95 13.19 -0.96
N VAL A 87 3.15 12.30 -1.93
CA VAL A 87 4.42 11.58 -2.14
C VAL A 87 5.56 12.56 -2.39
N GLN A 88 5.36 13.55 -3.27
CA GLN A 88 6.36 14.60 -3.53
C GLN A 88 6.68 15.43 -2.28
N LEU A 89 5.66 15.74 -1.46
CA LEU A 89 5.84 16.48 -0.22
C LEU A 89 6.65 15.69 0.82
N CYS A 90 6.41 14.37 0.92
CA CYS A 90 7.19 13.48 1.76
C CYS A 90 8.64 13.38 1.28
N ASP A 91 8.84 13.24 -0.02
CA ASP A 91 10.18 13.17 -0.63
C ASP A 91 10.98 14.45 -0.37
N GLN A 92 10.37 15.63 -0.59
CA GLN A 92 10.99 16.92 -0.30
C GLN A 92 11.37 17.11 1.18
N ARG A 93 10.66 16.44 2.09
CA ARG A 93 10.86 16.56 3.54
C ARG A 93 11.67 15.40 4.13
N ASP A 94 12.24 14.52 3.31
CA ASP A 94 12.96 13.33 3.77
C ASP A 94 12.11 12.40 4.67
N VAL A 95 10.79 12.35 4.45
CA VAL A 95 9.86 11.56 5.26
C VAL A 95 9.59 10.21 4.59
N PRO A 96 9.88 9.07 5.26
CA PRO A 96 9.53 7.73 4.76
C PRO A 96 8.04 7.58 4.50
N LEU A 97 7.70 6.84 3.45
CA LEU A 97 6.34 6.57 3.01
C LEU A 97 5.89 5.15 3.41
N ILE A 98 4.66 5.06 3.92
CA ILE A 98 3.97 3.80 4.21
C ILE A 98 2.71 3.72 3.36
N PHE A 99 2.62 2.71 2.52
CA PHE A 99 1.46 2.43 1.69
C PHE A 99 0.59 1.34 2.33
N LEU A 100 -0.68 1.62 2.57
CA LEU A 100 -1.68 0.64 3.03
C LEU A 100 -2.62 0.33 1.88
N GLN A 101 -2.45 -0.84 1.27
CA GLN A 101 -3.19 -1.24 0.07
C GLN A 101 -4.48 -1.96 0.44
N ASN A 102 -5.61 -1.37 0.05
CA ASN A 102 -6.94 -1.97 0.11
C ASN A 102 -7.80 -1.45 -1.05
N THR A 103 -7.46 -1.89 -2.24
CA THR A 103 -8.14 -1.50 -3.46
C THR A 103 -9.39 -2.35 -3.65
N ALA A 104 -10.53 -1.68 -3.83
CA ALA A 104 -11.76 -2.33 -4.25
C ALA A 104 -11.65 -2.76 -5.73
N PRO A 105 -12.23 -3.90 -6.13
CA PRO A 105 -12.30 -4.27 -7.54
C PRO A 105 -12.93 -3.14 -8.36
N ALA A 106 -12.23 -2.67 -9.39
CA ALA A 106 -12.79 -1.71 -10.32
C ALA A 106 -13.75 -2.42 -11.29
N ALA A 107 -14.93 -1.84 -11.49
CA ALA A 107 -15.85 -2.29 -12.53
C ALA A 107 -15.29 -2.00 -13.94
N ALA A 108 -15.71 -2.81 -14.91
CA ALA A 108 -15.29 -2.69 -16.30
C ALA A 108 -15.46 -1.27 -16.85
N LEU A 109 -14.46 -0.80 -17.62
CA LEU A 109 -14.46 0.51 -18.27
C LEU A 109 -15.64 0.59 -19.25
N THR A 110 -16.67 1.37 -18.92
CA THR A 110 -17.80 1.63 -19.81
C THR A 110 -17.41 2.58 -20.95
N LEU A 111 -17.91 2.28 -22.15
CA LEU A 111 -17.50 2.85 -23.45
C LEU A 111 -18.34 4.07 -23.89
N SER A 112 -18.77 4.96 -22.99
CA SER A 112 -19.32 6.26 -23.44
C SER A 112 -18.20 7.28 -23.65
N THR A 113 -18.37 8.23 -24.56
CA THR A 113 -17.32 9.20 -24.95
C THR A 113 -16.92 10.12 -23.78
N GLU A 114 -17.88 10.51 -22.93
CA GLU A 114 -17.63 11.30 -21.73
C GLU A 114 -16.89 10.50 -20.65
N GLN A 115 -17.27 9.23 -20.45
CA GLN A 115 -16.55 8.32 -19.55
C GLN A 115 -15.16 8.00 -20.09
N ALA A 116 -14.96 7.89 -21.40
CA ALA A 116 -13.65 7.70 -22.01
C ALA A 116 -12.71 8.89 -21.73
N ALA A 117 -13.21 10.13 -21.80
CA ALA A 117 -12.44 11.31 -21.43
C ALA A 117 -12.11 11.36 -19.92
N ALA A 118 -13.09 11.04 -19.07
CA ALA A 118 -12.87 10.94 -17.62
C ALA A 118 -11.86 9.85 -17.26
N ASN A 119 -11.95 8.69 -17.92
CA ASN A 119 -11.01 7.57 -17.79
C ASN A 119 -9.61 7.98 -18.25
N SER A 120 -9.48 8.71 -19.36
CA SER A 120 -8.18 9.24 -19.82
C SER A 120 -7.55 10.18 -18.80
N ASN A 121 -8.32 11.10 -18.23
CA ASN A 121 -7.83 12.00 -17.18
C ASN A 121 -7.44 11.23 -15.91
N CYS A 122 -8.24 10.24 -15.51
CA CYS A 122 -7.93 9.35 -14.39
C CYS A 122 -6.60 8.62 -14.63
N LEU A 123 -6.43 7.98 -15.79
CA LEU A 123 -5.20 7.28 -16.17
C LEU A 123 -3.98 8.20 -16.17
N LYS A 124 -4.12 9.44 -16.67
CA LYS A 124 -3.04 10.44 -16.60
C LYS A 124 -2.66 10.76 -15.15
N ALA A 125 -3.65 10.99 -14.28
CA ALA A 125 -3.39 11.27 -12.87
C ALA A 125 -2.78 10.06 -12.13
N GLN A 126 -3.26 8.85 -12.40
CA GLN A 126 -2.67 7.62 -11.89
C GLN A 126 -1.23 7.46 -12.38
N GLY A 127 -0.95 7.75 -13.65
CA GLY A 127 0.41 7.79 -14.20
C GLY A 127 1.30 8.83 -13.51
N SER A 128 0.78 10.01 -13.18
CA SER A 128 1.51 11.01 -12.38
C SER A 128 1.79 10.52 -10.95
N MET A 129 0.88 9.77 -10.35
CA MET A 129 1.11 9.15 -9.04
C MET A 129 2.16 8.03 -9.12
N MET A 130 2.07 7.14 -10.11
CA MET A 130 3.08 6.11 -10.37
C MET A 130 4.46 6.73 -10.57
N SER A 131 4.56 7.80 -11.36
CA SER A 131 5.81 8.53 -11.57
C SER A 131 6.35 9.12 -10.27
N ALA A 132 5.50 9.74 -9.44
CA ALA A 132 5.91 10.26 -8.14
C ALA A 132 6.43 9.15 -7.21
N VAL A 133 5.76 7.99 -7.17
CA VAL A 133 6.17 6.84 -6.35
C VAL A 133 7.48 6.23 -6.84
N ALA A 134 7.64 6.07 -8.16
CA ALA A 134 8.85 5.52 -8.76
C ALA A 134 10.08 6.43 -8.54
N CYS A 135 9.89 7.75 -8.65
CA CYS A 135 10.97 8.72 -8.50
C CYS A 135 11.25 9.13 -7.05
N ALA A 136 10.39 8.76 -6.10
CA ALA A 136 10.59 9.08 -4.69
C ALA A 136 11.86 8.40 -4.15
N SER A 137 12.77 9.22 -3.64
CA SER A 137 14.06 8.81 -3.07
C SER A 137 13.96 8.37 -1.61
N VAL A 138 12.90 8.82 -0.92
CA VAL A 138 12.62 8.41 0.45
C VAL A 138 12.29 6.91 0.55
N PRO A 139 12.55 6.29 1.71
CA PRO A 139 12.21 4.89 1.93
C PRO A 139 10.70 4.64 1.80
N LYS A 140 10.33 3.53 1.17
CA LYS A 140 8.94 3.14 0.90
C LYS A 140 8.68 1.77 1.53
N ILE A 141 7.63 1.66 2.34
CA ILE A 141 7.18 0.39 2.92
C ILE A 141 5.73 0.18 2.51
N THR A 142 5.39 -1.03 2.08
CA THR A 142 4.04 -1.37 1.63
C THR A 142 3.46 -2.47 2.50
N VAL A 143 2.22 -2.30 2.93
CA VAL A 143 1.45 -3.33 3.63
C VAL A 143 0.13 -3.53 2.90
N VAL A 144 -0.08 -4.74 2.39
CA VAL A 144 -1.34 -5.13 1.75
C VAL A 144 -2.27 -5.65 2.84
N ILE A 145 -3.28 -4.84 3.18
CA ILE A 145 -4.23 -5.12 4.27
C ILE A 145 -5.53 -5.77 3.75
N GLY A 146 -5.73 -5.75 2.43
CA GLY A 146 -6.91 -6.29 1.77
C GLY A 146 -6.65 -6.57 0.30
N GLY A 147 -7.46 -5.96 -0.57
CA GLY A 147 -7.37 -6.17 -2.01
C GLY A 147 -6.21 -5.40 -2.63
N CYS A 148 -5.48 -6.04 -3.53
CA CYS A 148 -4.47 -5.41 -4.36
C CYS A 148 -4.65 -5.91 -5.79
N HIS A 149 -5.26 -5.07 -6.63
CA HIS A 149 -5.70 -5.46 -7.96
C HIS A 149 -5.19 -4.50 -9.04
N GLY A 150 -4.70 -5.08 -10.14
CA GLY A 150 -4.42 -4.37 -11.38
C GLY A 150 -3.52 -3.14 -11.24
N ALA A 151 -3.89 -2.06 -11.94
CA ALA A 151 -3.09 -0.85 -12.05
C ALA A 151 -2.92 -0.09 -10.73
N ASP A 152 -3.85 -0.26 -9.78
CA ASP A 152 -3.77 0.43 -8.49
C ASP A 152 -2.62 -0.11 -7.63
N SER A 153 -2.22 -1.37 -7.85
CA SER A 153 -1.01 -1.95 -7.23
C SER A 153 0.24 -1.12 -7.58
N TYR A 154 0.33 -0.65 -8.83
CA TYR A 154 1.45 0.17 -9.28
C TYR A 154 1.45 1.55 -8.63
N ALA A 155 0.29 2.23 -8.62
CA ALA A 155 0.17 3.54 -8.02
C ALA A 155 0.41 3.53 -6.49
N MET A 156 0.10 2.42 -5.81
CA MET A 156 0.26 2.26 -4.37
C MET A 156 1.57 1.58 -3.96
N CYS A 157 2.61 1.64 -4.78
CA CYS A 157 3.94 1.07 -4.47
C CYS A 157 3.96 -0.45 -4.26
N GLY A 158 3.36 -1.20 -5.19
CA GLY A 158 3.52 -2.65 -5.28
C GLY A 158 4.96 -3.05 -5.63
N ARG A 159 5.22 -4.36 -5.74
CA ARG A 159 6.59 -4.90 -5.89
C ARG A 159 7.41 -4.29 -7.03
N ALA A 160 6.77 -3.96 -8.16
CA ALA A 160 7.43 -3.37 -9.31
C ALA A 160 8.01 -1.95 -9.07
N PHE A 161 7.61 -1.29 -7.98
CA PHE A 161 8.06 0.06 -7.60
C PHE A 161 9.12 0.04 -6.50
N ASP A 162 9.72 -1.13 -6.28
CA ASP A 162 10.86 -1.36 -5.38
C ASP A 162 10.68 -0.73 -3.98
N PRO A 163 9.62 -1.12 -3.24
CA PRO A 163 9.55 -0.78 -1.82
C PRO A 163 10.69 -1.47 -1.07
N ASN A 164 11.22 -0.80 -0.04
CA ASN A 164 12.23 -1.38 0.85
C ASN A 164 11.73 -2.65 1.54
N PHE A 165 10.44 -2.67 1.88
CA PHE A 165 9.75 -3.83 2.41
C PHE A 165 8.30 -3.86 1.92
N LEU A 166 7.80 -5.04 1.54
CA LEU A 166 6.41 -5.29 1.19
C LEU A 166 5.87 -6.48 1.98
N PHE A 167 4.83 -6.27 2.79
CA PHE A 167 4.20 -7.30 3.60
C PHE A 167 2.73 -7.48 3.24
N LEU A 168 2.20 -8.68 3.45
CA LEU A 168 0.79 -9.01 3.26
C LEU A 168 0.16 -9.40 4.59
N TRP A 169 -1.11 -9.04 4.79
CA TRP A 169 -1.94 -9.71 5.78
C TRP A 169 -2.43 -11.07 5.25
N PRO A 170 -2.78 -12.03 6.12
CA PRO A 170 -3.20 -13.36 5.68
C PRO A 170 -4.50 -13.34 4.86
N ASN A 171 -5.37 -12.35 5.11
CA ASN A 171 -6.61 -12.18 4.37
C ASN A 171 -6.36 -11.60 2.97
N ALA A 172 -5.24 -10.89 2.74
CA ALA A 172 -4.97 -10.13 1.53
C ALA A 172 -5.08 -10.96 0.25
N ARG A 173 -5.44 -10.29 -0.84
CA ARG A 173 -5.50 -10.87 -2.18
C ARG A 173 -4.76 -10.00 -3.19
N VAL A 174 -3.83 -10.61 -3.91
CA VAL A 174 -3.02 -9.95 -4.93
C VAL A 174 -3.29 -10.59 -6.28
N SER A 175 -3.82 -9.85 -7.24
CA SER A 175 -4.12 -10.38 -8.57
C SER A 175 -4.24 -9.29 -9.62
N LEU A 176 -4.33 -9.68 -10.90
CA LEU A 176 -4.67 -8.73 -11.95
C LEU A 176 -6.11 -8.22 -11.80
N THR A 177 -7.05 -9.15 -11.59
CA THR A 177 -8.48 -8.89 -11.39
C THR A 177 -8.95 -9.62 -10.14
N ALA A 178 -9.87 -9.02 -9.38
CA ALA A 178 -10.41 -9.66 -8.19
C ALA A 178 -11.19 -10.95 -8.54
N PRO A 179 -11.15 -11.99 -7.69
CA PRO A 179 -12.03 -13.15 -7.85
C PRO A 179 -13.50 -12.71 -7.89
N GLY A 180 -14.30 -13.32 -8.78
CA GLY A 180 -15.69 -12.94 -9.03
C GLY A 180 -15.87 -11.83 -10.07
N HIS A 181 -14.78 -11.28 -10.62
CA HIS A 181 -14.82 -10.28 -11.69
C HIS A 181 -14.13 -10.79 -12.97
N ALA A 182 -13.95 -12.11 -13.11
CA ALA A 182 -13.32 -12.74 -14.27
C ALA A 182 -14.09 -12.52 -15.58
N ALA A 183 -15.40 -12.27 -15.54
CA ALA A 183 -16.21 -11.90 -16.72
C ALA A 183 -15.59 -10.75 -17.53
N SER A 184 -14.87 -9.82 -16.88
CA SER A 184 -14.20 -8.72 -17.56
C SER A 184 -13.04 -9.13 -18.48
N LEU A 185 -12.54 -10.37 -18.32
CA LEU A 185 -11.42 -10.93 -19.09
C LEU A 185 -11.89 -11.89 -20.19
N LEU A 186 -13.17 -12.25 -20.20
CA LEU A 186 -13.74 -13.24 -21.12
C LEU A 186 -14.75 -12.60 -22.07
N PRO A 187 -14.92 -13.15 -23.29
CA PRO A 187 -16.04 -12.79 -24.15
C PRO A 187 -17.39 -13.20 -23.50
N PRO A 188 -18.49 -12.50 -23.81
CA PRO A 188 -19.76 -12.55 -23.05
C PRO A 188 -20.53 -13.89 -23.04
N ASP A 189 -20.01 -14.96 -23.64
CA ASP A 189 -20.73 -16.22 -23.84
C ASP A 189 -20.07 -17.46 -23.18
N GLU A 190 -19.02 -17.28 -22.37
CA GLU A 190 -18.20 -18.39 -21.82
C GLU A 190 -18.37 -18.60 -20.30
N VAL A 191 -19.61 -18.79 -19.84
CA VAL A 191 -19.96 -18.93 -18.40
C VAL A 191 -19.13 -20.00 -17.67
N GLN A 192 -18.95 -21.18 -18.29
CA GLN A 192 -18.22 -22.27 -17.66
C GLN A 192 -16.70 -22.01 -17.57
N GLN A 193 -16.15 -21.20 -18.48
CA GLN A 193 -14.77 -20.75 -18.36
C GLN A 193 -14.62 -19.70 -17.25
N GLU A 194 -15.64 -18.85 -17.07
CA GLU A 194 -15.65 -17.86 -16.01
C GLU A 194 -15.56 -18.48 -14.61
N GLU A 195 -16.33 -19.55 -14.35
CA GLU A 195 -16.29 -20.27 -13.07
C GLU A 195 -14.89 -20.83 -12.79
N ASN A 196 -14.29 -21.52 -13.78
CA ASN A 196 -12.94 -22.08 -13.65
C ASN A 196 -11.89 -20.98 -13.42
N LEU A 197 -11.96 -19.87 -14.17
CA LEU A 197 -11.06 -18.74 -13.97
C LEU A 197 -11.23 -18.09 -12.60
N ASN A 198 -12.45 -17.99 -12.07
CA ASN A 198 -12.70 -17.45 -10.74
C ASN A 198 -12.11 -18.34 -9.64
N GLU A 199 -12.21 -19.66 -9.77
CA GLU A 199 -11.57 -20.60 -8.84
C GLU A 199 -10.05 -20.46 -8.86
N ARG A 200 -9.45 -20.45 -10.06
CA ARG A 200 -8.01 -20.22 -10.21
C ARG A 200 -7.57 -18.88 -9.64
N LEU A 201 -8.28 -17.80 -9.95
CA LEU A 201 -8.00 -16.48 -9.38
C LEU A 201 -8.09 -16.51 -7.85
N LYS A 202 -9.05 -17.22 -7.27
CA LYS A 202 -9.20 -17.32 -5.81
C LYS A 202 -8.00 -18.00 -5.14
N GLU A 203 -7.46 -19.05 -5.75
CA GLU A 203 -6.27 -19.75 -5.27
C GLU A 203 -4.99 -18.93 -5.48
N GLU A 204 -4.78 -18.49 -6.73
CA GLU A 204 -3.57 -17.78 -7.17
C GLU A 204 -3.46 -16.38 -6.57
N SER A 205 -4.59 -15.79 -6.13
CA SER A 205 -4.56 -14.47 -5.47
C SER A 205 -4.25 -14.51 -3.98
N SER A 206 -4.19 -15.69 -3.35
CA SER A 206 -3.97 -15.79 -1.91
C SER A 206 -2.61 -15.23 -1.46
N ALA A 207 -2.54 -14.67 -0.25
CA ALA A 207 -1.30 -14.16 0.32
C ALA A 207 -0.19 -15.23 0.39
N PHE A 208 -0.56 -16.47 0.68
CA PHE A 208 0.40 -17.60 0.69
C PHE A 208 0.91 -17.94 -0.72
N PHE A 209 0.07 -17.86 -1.73
CA PHE A 209 0.49 -18.05 -3.12
C PHE A 209 1.47 -16.96 -3.56
N SER A 210 1.18 -15.70 -3.21
CA SER A 210 2.06 -14.55 -3.41
C SER A 210 3.42 -14.73 -2.72
N SER A 211 3.42 -15.07 -1.43
CA SER A 211 4.63 -15.19 -0.63
C SER A 211 5.52 -16.35 -1.09
N SER A 212 4.92 -17.46 -1.53
CA SER A 212 5.65 -18.60 -2.12
C SER A 212 6.43 -18.23 -3.41
N ARG A 213 6.11 -17.10 -4.03
CA ARG A 213 6.72 -16.59 -5.27
C ARG A 213 7.55 -15.32 -5.05
N MET A 214 7.74 -14.91 -3.80
CA MET A 214 8.50 -13.71 -3.44
C MET A 214 7.96 -12.42 -4.09
N TRP A 215 6.64 -12.36 -4.31
CA TRP A 215 6.00 -11.07 -4.66
C TRP A 215 6.02 -10.12 -3.46
N ASP A 216 6.13 -10.68 -2.26
CA ASP A 216 6.21 -10.03 -0.95
C ASP A 216 7.37 -10.58 -0.12
N ASP A 217 7.73 -9.86 0.94
CA ASP A 217 8.79 -10.21 1.88
C ASP A 217 8.26 -11.01 3.09
N GLY A 218 6.95 -11.31 3.10
CA GLY A 218 6.33 -12.16 4.11
C GLY A 218 4.89 -11.82 4.42
N VAL A 219 4.18 -12.82 4.94
CA VAL A 219 2.84 -12.68 5.51
C VAL A 219 2.96 -12.36 7.00
N VAL A 220 2.34 -11.28 7.43
CA VAL A 220 2.39 -10.77 8.82
C VAL A 220 0.99 -10.75 9.41
N LEU A 221 0.85 -11.10 10.69
CA LEU A 221 -0.44 -10.98 11.37
C LEU A 221 -0.83 -9.50 11.51
N PRO A 222 -2.13 -9.14 11.37
CA PRO A 222 -2.57 -7.75 11.47
C PRO A 222 -2.08 -7.03 12.73
N GLN A 223 -2.15 -7.68 13.88
CA GLN A 223 -1.70 -7.17 15.18
C GLN A 223 -0.19 -6.88 15.27
N ASP A 224 0.63 -7.58 14.48
CA ASP A 224 2.08 -7.43 14.47
C ASP A 224 2.55 -6.32 13.52
N THR A 225 1.65 -5.78 12.68
CA THR A 225 1.98 -4.77 11.66
C THR A 225 2.77 -3.60 12.24
N ARG A 226 2.36 -3.06 13.40
CA ARG A 226 3.04 -1.92 14.05
C ARG A 226 4.49 -2.26 14.42
N LYS A 227 4.72 -3.47 14.95
CA LYS A 227 6.05 -3.97 15.34
C LYS A 227 6.93 -4.17 14.11
N VAL A 228 6.39 -4.76 13.04
CA VAL A 228 7.12 -4.96 11.78
C VAL A 228 7.49 -3.61 11.16
N LEU A 229 6.57 -2.64 11.13
CA LEU A 229 6.85 -1.29 10.64
C LEU A 229 7.95 -0.60 11.45
N ARG A 230 7.96 -0.74 12.78
CA ARG A 230 9.05 -0.25 13.63
C ARG A 230 10.38 -0.84 13.22
N ASP A 231 10.44 -2.17 13.10
CA ASP A 231 11.69 -2.89 12.82
C ASP A 231 12.23 -2.53 11.43
N SER A 232 11.35 -2.46 10.42
CA SER A 232 11.68 -1.99 9.08
C SER A 232 12.24 -0.55 9.08
N LEU A 233 11.59 0.37 9.81
CA LEU A 233 12.05 1.76 9.91
C LEU A 233 13.39 1.88 10.64
N ASP A 234 13.61 1.08 11.69
CA ASP A 234 14.88 1.02 12.42
C ASP A 234 16.01 0.49 11.52
N ILE A 235 15.77 -0.55 10.71
CA ILE A 235 16.72 -1.08 9.72
C ILE A 235 17.10 -0.01 8.69
N ILE A 236 16.10 0.64 8.09
CA ILE A 236 16.30 1.70 7.09
C ILE A 236 17.15 2.85 7.67
N LYS A 237 16.83 3.27 8.89
CA LYS A 237 17.57 4.34 9.58
C LYS A 237 19.00 3.94 9.90
N GLN A 238 19.23 2.70 10.30
CA GLN A 238 20.57 2.16 10.54
C GLN A 238 21.40 2.13 9.25
N GLN A 239 20.83 1.66 8.14
CA GLN A 239 21.50 1.64 6.84
C GLN A 239 21.94 3.06 6.41
N ARG A 240 21.04 4.06 6.54
CA ARG A 240 21.36 5.46 6.22
C ARG A 240 22.51 5.99 7.08
N ARG A 241 22.56 5.62 8.37
CA ARG A 241 23.67 5.98 9.26
C ARG A 241 24.98 5.35 8.79
N GLN A 242 25.00 4.04 8.54
CA GLN A 242 26.21 3.33 8.12
C GLN A 242 26.80 3.90 6.82
N LEU A 243 25.96 4.12 5.80
CA LEU A 243 26.37 4.73 4.53
C LEU A 243 26.97 6.14 4.71
N SER A 244 26.49 6.91 5.69
CA SER A 244 27.01 8.25 5.97
C SER A 244 28.33 8.27 6.74
N THR A 245 28.63 7.22 7.50
CA THR A 245 29.79 7.19 8.43
C THR A 245 30.98 6.38 7.94
N GLU A 246 30.78 5.34 7.14
CA GLU A 246 31.89 4.48 6.68
C GLU A 246 32.36 4.86 5.27
N LYS A 247 33.60 5.38 5.17
CA LYS A 247 34.32 5.46 3.89
C LYS A 247 34.61 4.06 3.38
N GLN A 248 34.42 3.81 2.08
CA GLN A 248 34.79 2.58 1.39
C GLN A 248 36.20 2.14 1.81
N ARG A 249 36.27 1.13 2.67
CA ARG A 249 37.48 0.34 2.84
C ARG A 249 37.62 -0.50 1.57
N SER A 250 38.82 -0.50 0.99
CA SER A 250 39.15 -1.37 -0.14
C SER A 250 38.65 -2.79 0.13
N VAL A 251 38.04 -3.43 -0.87
CA VAL A 251 37.55 -4.81 -0.77
C VAL A 251 38.67 -5.69 -0.19
N VAL A 252 38.35 -6.57 0.75
CA VAL A 252 39.33 -7.49 1.32
C VAL A 252 39.82 -8.40 0.20
N LEU A 253 41.03 -8.13 -0.30
CA LEU A 253 41.70 -9.00 -1.25
C LEU A 253 42.30 -10.16 -0.46
N ARG A 254 41.82 -11.37 -0.74
CA ARG A 254 42.42 -12.60 -0.22
C ARG A 254 43.67 -12.88 -1.06
N LEU A 255 44.81 -12.35 -0.61
CA LEU A 255 46.13 -12.61 -1.17
C LEU A 255 46.64 -13.99 -0.74
#